data_AF-A0A4Z1G286-F1
#
_entry.id   AF-A0A4Z1G286-F1
#
_cell.length_a   1.000
_cell.length_b   1.000
_cell.length_c   1.000
_cell.angle_alpha   90.00
_cell.angle_beta   90.00
_cell.angle_gamma   90.00
#
_symmetry.space_group_name_H-M   'P 1'
#
loop_
_entity.id
_entity.type
_entity.pdbx_description
1 polymer ?
#
loop_
_entity_poly.entity_id
_entity_poly.type
_entity_poly.pdbx_seq_one_letter_code
_entity_poly.pdbx_strand_id
1 'polypeptide(L)'
;MSYKQAYWYSLKDDPYVIYISGDPMGGIAFQKDKTVKYIPFEDLKKEKWRYLGEFDGWTQDRFDWVLDRFLEGDECAREHRRETAMDRTNTFLIFIREKRSLKFVDNPCSRRILGSYVKRSSHQEKLAELGERYKKLKQKLEDSKKTGKNTTASSKSVEGMISSINTYKCQIKEEDAKIKEYKEEYEKKELEIAQESEKCKKEEEEARIQKEKKKEITDKRRRQEWEMGGTAEATRWKGGSKPKDERRGKH
;
A
#
# COMPACT_ATOMS: atom_id res chain seq x y z
N MET A 1 -22.67 9.01 -4.34
CA MET A 1 -21.92 7.78 -4.06
C MET A 1 -20.58 8.21 -3.50
N SER A 2 -20.24 7.80 -2.27
CA SER A 2 -18.97 8.12 -1.62
C SER A 2 -17.88 7.20 -2.14
N TYR A 3 -16.77 7.82 -2.53
CA TYR A 3 -15.55 7.16 -2.95
C TYR A 3 -14.49 7.38 -1.87
N LYS A 4 -13.76 6.33 -1.48
CA LYS A 4 -12.66 6.43 -0.52
C LYS A 4 -11.43 5.71 -1.03
N GLN A 5 -10.27 6.30 -0.78
CA GLN A 5 -8.99 5.72 -1.13
C GLN A 5 -8.45 4.96 0.06
N ALA A 6 -7.92 3.78 -0.19
CA ALA A 6 -7.19 3.00 0.78
C ALA A 6 -5.69 3.15 0.52
N TYR A 7 -4.96 3.31 1.61
CA TYR A 7 -3.51 3.35 1.63
C TYR A 7 -3.00 2.28 2.56
N TRP A 8 -1.77 1.83 2.33
CA TRP A 8 -1.06 1.04 3.33
C TRP A 8 0.24 1.71 3.75
N TYR A 9 0.57 1.52 5.02
CA TYR A 9 1.77 2.02 5.68
C TYR A 9 2.58 0.86 6.22
N SER A 10 3.89 1.04 6.31
CA SER A 10 4.81 0.08 6.92
C SER A 10 5.45 0.74 8.14
N LEU A 11 5.02 0.36 9.33
CA LEU A 11 5.59 0.82 10.59
C LEU A 11 6.60 -0.21 11.12
N LYS A 12 7.38 0.19 12.13
CA LYS A 12 8.39 -0.67 12.74
C LYS A 12 7.79 -1.93 13.38
N ASP A 13 6.71 -1.76 14.13
CA ASP A 13 6.05 -2.84 14.87
C ASP A 13 4.85 -3.41 14.10
N ASP A 14 4.26 -2.60 13.22
CA ASP A 14 3.09 -2.95 12.40
C ASP A 14 3.46 -2.85 10.91
N PRO A 15 3.99 -3.94 10.30
CA PRO A 15 4.56 -3.89 8.95
C PRO A 15 3.51 -3.65 7.85
N TYR A 16 2.23 -3.70 8.19
CA TYR A 16 1.15 -3.42 7.25
C TYR A 16 -0.07 -2.84 7.97
N VAL A 17 -0.26 -1.54 7.80
CA VAL A 17 -1.39 -0.78 8.36
C VAL A 17 -2.24 -0.30 7.19
N ILE A 18 -3.54 -0.63 7.18
CA ILE A 18 -4.48 -0.15 6.17
C ILE A 18 -5.14 1.12 6.69
N TYR A 19 -5.06 2.20 5.94
CA TYR A 19 -5.72 3.47 6.25
C TYR A 19 -6.70 3.83 5.14
N ILE A 20 -7.86 4.34 5.52
CA ILE A 20 -8.92 4.72 4.59
C ILE A 20 -9.08 6.23 4.67
N SER A 21 -9.05 6.89 3.51
CA SER A 21 -8.90 8.33 3.46
C SER A 21 -10.04 9.05 4.17
N GLY A 22 -9.73 9.87 5.18
CA GLY A 22 -10.74 10.61 5.95
C GLY A 22 -11.66 9.70 6.76
N ASP A 23 -11.16 8.53 7.18
CA ASP A 23 -11.70 7.75 8.29
C ASP A 23 -11.22 8.38 9.61
N PRO A 24 -12.13 8.75 10.53
CA PRO A 24 -11.77 9.33 11.83
C PRO A 24 -11.06 8.34 12.78
N MET A 25 -11.17 7.03 12.54
CA MET A 25 -10.59 6.00 13.43
C MET A 25 -9.12 5.70 13.14
N GLY A 26 -8.55 6.31 12.09
CA GLY A 26 -7.16 6.10 11.70
C GLY A 26 -6.95 4.82 10.87
N GLY A 27 -5.75 4.25 10.94
CA GLY A 27 -5.41 3.01 10.25
C GLY A 27 -5.62 1.77 11.11
N ILE A 28 -5.83 0.62 10.48
CA ILE A 28 -5.98 -0.67 11.13
C ILE A 28 -4.78 -1.58 10.83
N ALA A 29 -4.30 -2.30 11.83
CA ALA A 29 -3.25 -3.31 11.71
C ALA A 29 -3.70 -4.63 12.34
N PHE A 30 -3.62 -5.72 11.60
CA PHE A 30 -3.94 -7.05 12.10
C PHE A 30 -2.79 -7.61 12.93
N GLN A 31 -3.09 -8.04 14.15
CA GLN A 31 -2.11 -8.62 15.07
C GLN A 31 -2.08 -10.15 14.99
N LYS A 32 -1.00 -10.76 15.49
CA LYS A 32 -0.84 -12.24 15.50
C LYS A 32 -1.82 -12.93 16.47
N ASP A 33 -2.25 -12.24 17.51
CA ASP A 33 -3.18 -12.73 18.53
C ASP A 33 -4.66 -12.64 18.09
N LYS A 34 -4.87 -12.48 16.78
CA LYS A 34 -6.15 -12.30 16.12
C LYS A 34 -6.87 -10.96 16.35
N THR A 35 -6.28 -10.04 17.11
CA THR A 35 -6.88 -8.72 17.34
C THR A 35 -6.59 -7.73 16.21
N VAL A 36 -7.32 -6.61 16.22
CA VAL A 36 -7.05 -5.44 15.36
C VAL A 36 -6.55 -4.30 16.24
N LYS A 37 -5.43 -3.71 15.84
CA LYS A 37 -4.87 -2.51 16.46
C LYS A 37 -5.24 -1.29 15.60
N TYR A 38 -5.80 -0.27 16.25
CA TYR A 38 -6.06 1.03 15.62
C TYR A 38 -4.87 1.96 15.81
N ILE A 39 -4.50 2.67 14.75
CA ILE A 39 -3.34 3.55 14.70
C ILE A 39 -3.81 4.95 14.28
N PRO A 40 -3.68 5.96 15.14
CA PRO A 40 -4.12 7.32 14.84
C PRO A 40 -3.51 7.86 13.53
N PHE A 41 -4.28 8.67 12.81
CA PHE A 41 -3.81 9.26 11.55
C PHE A 41 -2.59 10.19 11.77
N GLU A 42 -2.47 10.80 12.94
CA GLU A 42 -1.35 11.64 13.34
C GLU A 42 -0.01 10.91 13.26
N ASP A 43 0.00 9.63 13.62
CA ASP A 43 1.17 8.76 13.55
C ASP A 43 1.47 8.35 12.11
N LEU A 44 0.43 8.16 11.31
CA LEU A 44 0.54 7.77 9.89
C LEU A 44 0.98 8.92 9.00
N LYS A 45 0.60 10.17 9.31
CA LYS A 45 0.80 11.33 8.43
C LYS A 45 2.27 11.57 8.04
N LYS A 46 3.21 11.16 8.89
CA LYS A 46 4.66 11.34 8.68
C LYS A 46 5.32 10.18 7.94
N GLU A 47 4.59 9.07 7.78
CA GLU A 47 5.13 7.82 7.30
C GLU A 47 4.95 7.65 5.79
N LYS A 48 5.85 6.87 5.19
CA LYS A 48 5.75 6.56 3.75
C LYS A 48 4.54 5.64 3.53
N TRP A 49 3.59 6.13 2.75
CA TRP A 49 2.41 5.38 2.36
C TRP A 49 2.48 4.89 0.93
N ARG A 50 1.61 3.95 0.62
CA ARG A 50 1.37 3.48 -0.74
C ARG A 50 -0.11 3.33 -1.00
N TYR A 51 -0.51 3.66 -2.22
CA TYR A 51 -1.88 3.49 -2.66
C TYR A 51 -2.25 2.01 -2.75
N LEU A 52 -3.18 1.56 -1.93
CA LEU A 52 -3.62 0.18 -1.87
C LEU A 52 -4.72 -0.10 -2.91
N GLY A 53 -5.61 0.87 -3.10
CA GLY A 53 -6.77 0.76 -3.98
C GLY A 53 -7.89 1.67 -3.52
N GLU A 54 -9.08 1.45 -4.03
CA GLU A 54 -10.24 2.32 -3.81
C GLU A 54 -11.50 1.54 -3.50
N PHE A 55 -12.32 2.11 -2.62
CA PHE A 55 -13.66 1.64 -2.30
C PHE A 55 -14.71 2.42 -3.09
N ASP A 56 -15.53 1.69 -3.85
CA ASP A 56 -16.73 2.20 -4.50
C ASP A 56 -17.96 1.96 -3.60
N GLY A 57 -18.75 3.01 -3.35
CA GLY A 57 -19.92 2.97 -2.48
C GLY A 57 -19.58 2.86 -0.99
N TRP A 58 -18.51 3.53 -0.56
CA TRP A 58 -18.01 3.49 0.82
C TRP A 58 -19.02 3.99 1.86
N THR A 59 -19.20 3.24 2.93
CA THR A 59 -19.89 3.69 4.16
C THR A 59 -19.23 3.03 5.36
N GLN A 60 -19.03 3.78 6.45
CA GLN A 60 -18.38 3.27 7.67
C GLN A 60 -19.06 1.99 8.17
N ASP A 61 -20.39 2.01 8.34
CA ASP A 61 -21.17 0.86 8.83
C ASP A 61 -20.95 -0.42 8.00
N ARG A 62 -20.77 -0.30 6.69
CA ARG A 62 -20.50 -1.47 5.83
C ARG A 62 -19.08 -1.98 6.01
N PHE A 63 -18.11 -1.08 6.18
CA PHE A 63 -16.74 -1.49 6.42
C PHE A 63 -16.61 -2.17 7.77
N ASP A 64 -17.19 -1.57 8.82
CA ASP A 64 -17.22 -2.13 10.17
C ASP A 64 -17.90 -3.52 10.14
N TRP A 65 -19.05 -3.65 9.46
CA TRP A 65 -19.69 -4.96 9.28
C TRP A 65 -18.81 -5.98 8.53
N VAL A 66 -18.08 -5.57 7.49
CA VAL A 66 -17.16 -6.47 6.77
C VAL A 66 -15.99 -6.88 7.67
N LEU A 67 -15.45 -5.94 8.45
CA LEU A 67 -14.37 -6.18 9.40
C LEU A 67 -14.83 -7.16 10.50
N ASP A 68 -15.99 -6.91 11.12
CA ASP A 68 -16.56 -7.79 12.13
C ASP A 68 -16.81 -9.19 11.59
N ARG A 69 -17.40 -9.31 10.39
CA ARG A 69 -17.61 -10.62 9.74
C ARG A 69 -16.32 -11.36 9.44
N PHE A 70 -15.27 -10.64 9.09
CA PHE A 70 -13.95 -11.24 8.90
C PHE A 70 -13.40 -11.78 10.22
N LEU A 71 -13.47 -10.98 11.29
CA LEU A 71 -12.99 -11.37 12.62
C LEU A 71 -13.78 -12.55 13.19
N GLU A 72 -15.11 -12.55 13.09
CA GLU A 72 -15.98 -13.68 13.48
C GLU A 72 -15.61 -14.98 12.74
N GLY A 73 -15.40 -14.89 11.42
CA GLY A 73 -15.06 -16.04 10.58
C GLY A 73 -13.64 -16.57 10.82
N ASP A 74 -12.72 -15.67 11.14
CA ASP A 74 -11.31 -15.97 11.42
C ASP A 74 -11.11 -16.58 12.83
N GLU A 75 -11.94 -16.22 13.81
CA GLU A 75 -12.04 -16.93 15.08
C GLU A 75 -12.42 -18.40 14.88
N CYS A 76 -13.32 -18.67 13.92
CA CYS A 76 -13.76 -20.02 13.56
C CYS A 76 -12.76 -20.79 12.67
N ALA A 77 -11.74 -20.13 12.11
CA ALA A 77 -10.75 -20.77 11.24
C ALA A 77 -9.72 -21.56 12.07
N ARG A 78 -9.51 -22.82 11.66
CA ARG A 78 -8.75 -23.91 12.33
C ARG A 78 -7.55 -23.42 13.16
N GLU A 79 -7.52 -23.79 14.44
CA GLU A 79 -6.45 -23.56 15.46
C GLU A 79 -5.02 -24.00 15.05
N HIS A 80 -4.81 -24.56 13.86
CA HIS A 80 -3.58 -25.28 13.51
C HIS A 80 -2.69 -24.56 12.48
N ARG A 81 -3.05 -23.36 12.02
CA ARG A 81 -2.12 -22.49 11.28
C ARG A 81 -1.66 -21.34 12.17
N ARG A 82 -0.35 -21.26 12.41
CA ARG A 82 0.27 -20.01 12.82
C ARG A 82 0.19 -19.07 11.62
N GLU A 83 -0.64 -18.04 11.73
CA GLU A 83 -0.77 -17.01 10.71
C GLU A 83 -0.03 -15.76 11.16
N THR A 84 0.82 -15.22 10.28
CA THR A 84 1.48 -13.94 10.54
C THR A 84 0.47 -12.80 10.45
N ALA A 85 0.79 -11.64 11.03
CA ALA A 85 0.05 -10.40 10.80
C ALA A 85 -0.16 -10.10 9.30
N MET A 86 0.85 -10.42 8.47
CA MET A 86 0.80 -10.28 7.02
C MET A 86 -0.18 -11.25 6.36
N ASP A 87 -0.20 -12.52 6.80
CA ASP A 87 -1.13 -13.54 6.28
C ASP A 87 -2.58 -13.12 6.54
N ARG A 88 -2.88 -12.67 7.76
CA ARG A 88 -4.20 -12.16 8.14
C ARG A 88 -4.62 -10.97 7.28
N THR A 89 -3.73 -10.00 7.14
CA THR A 89 -3.94 -8.82 6.31
C THR A 89 -4.26 -9.20 4.86
N ASN A 90 -3.49 -10.12 4.26
CA ASN A 90 -3.74 -10.57 2.90
C ASN A 90 -5.08 -11.34 2.79
N THR A 91 -5.41 -12.14 3.80
CA THR A 91 -6.69 -12.85 3.87
C THR A 91 -7.87 -11.87 3.98
N PHE A 92 -7.76 -10.82 4.79
CA PHE A 92 -8.75 -9.75 4.87
C PHE A 92 -8.97 -9.06 3.52
N LEU A 93 -7.89 -8.73 2.80
CA LEU A 93 -8.02 -8.13 1.47
C LEU A 93 -8.63 -9.09 0.45
N ILE A 94 -8.34 -10.40 0.53
CA ILE A 94 -9.04 -11.41 -0.28
C ILE A 94 -10.53 -11.44 0.09
N PHE A 95 -10.85 -11.45 1.38
CA PHE A 95 -12.22 -11.45 1.87
C PHE A 95 -13.03 -10.27 1.37
N ILE A 96 -12.47 -9.05 1.43
CA ILE A 96 -13.10 -7.84 0.88
C ILE A 96 -13.38 -8.00 -0.62
N ARG A 97 -12.41 -8.53 -1.40
CA ARG A 97 -12.58 -8.71 -2.85
C ARG A 97 -13.71 -9.68 -3.19
N GLU A 98 -13.87 -10.74 -2.40
CA GLU A 98 -14.87 -11.78 -2.63
C GLU A 98 -16.26 -11.37 -2.10
N LYS A 99 -16.30 -10.63 -0.99
CA LYS A 99 -17.53 -10.05 -0.43
C LYS A 99 -17.97 -8.87 -1.29
N ARG A 100 -18.89 -9.14 -2.22
CA ARG A 100 -19.60 -8.13 -3.07
C ARG A 100 -20.32 -6.99 -2.31
N SER A 101 -20.29 -7.00 -0.97
CA SER A 101 -20.84 -6.00 -0.06
C SER A 101 -20.07 -4.67 -0.09
N LEU A 102 -18.76 -4.72 -0.32
CA LEU A 102 -17.86 -3.57 -0.36
C LEU A 102 -16.99 -3.69 -1.61
N LYS A 103 -17.30 -2.91 -2.65
CA LYS A 103 -16.56 -2.99 -3.91
C LYS A 103 -15.18 -2.35 -3.72
N PHE A 104 -14.14 -3.17 -3.75
CA PHE A 104 -12.76 -2.72 -3.68
C PHE A 104 -12.05 -2.95 -5.01
N VAL A 105 -11.46 -1.90 -5.57
CA VAL A 105 -10.62 -1.96 -6.76
C VAL A 105 -9.17 -1.86 -6.33
N ASP A 106 -8.42 -2.95 -6.50
CA ASP A 106 -7.02 -3.03 -6.10
C ASP A 106 -6.11 -2.17 -6.99
N ASN A 107 -5.04 -1.66 -6.37
CA ASN A 107 -3.81 -1.36 -7.08
C ASN A 107 -3.01 -2.66 -7.31
N PRO A 108 -2.81 -3.11 -8.57
CA PRO A 108 -2.09 -4.34 -8.89
C PRO A 108 -0.66 -4.39 -8.33
N CYS A 109 0.02 -3.25 -8.26
CA CYS A 109 1.37 -3.15 -7.75
C CYS A 109 1.42 -3.40 -6.23
N SER A 110 0.52 -2.78 -5.47
CA SER A 110 0.40 -3.01 -4.02
C SER A 110 0.03 -4.47 -3.70
N ARG A 111 -0.81 -5.10 -4.52
CA ARG A 111 -1.12 -6.53 -4.40
C ARG A 111 0.12 -7.41 -4.60
N ARG A 112 0.95 -7.13 -5.61
CA ARG A 112 2.19 -7.88 -5.87
C ARG A 112 3.21 -7.72 -4.75
N ILE A 113 3.32 -6.52 -4.18
CA ILE A 113 4.20 -6.24 -3.04
C ILE A 113 3.74 -7.01 -1.80
N LEU A 114 2.46 -6.93 -1.48
CA LEU A 114 1.89 -7.67 -0.35
C LEU A 114 2.14 -9.16 -0.47
N GLY A 115 1.94 -9.75 -1.66
CA GLY A 115 2.22 -11.17 -1.91
C GLY A 115 3.67 -11.57 -1.61
N SER A 116 4.65 -10.77 -2.02
CA SER A 116 6.07 -11.04 -1.71
C SER A 116 6.37 -10.87 -0.20
N TYR A 117 5.76 -9.89 0.45
CA TYR A 117 5.89 -9.69 1.91
C TYR A 117 5.32 -10.85 2.73
N VAL A 118 4.13 -11.32 2.36
CA VAL A 118 3.46 -12.46 3.01
C VAL A 118 4.35 -13.70 2.96
N LYS A 119 4.86 -14.04 1.75
CA LYS A 119 5.78 -15.17 1.58
C LYS A 119 7.05 -15.01 2.42
N ARG A 120 7.68 -13.84 2.38
CA ARG A 120 8.88 -13.55 3.17
C ARG A 120 8.62 -13.69 4.68
N SER A 121 7.51 -13.14 5.18
CA SER A 121 7.12 -13.22 6.59
C SER A 121 6.94 -14.66 7.05
N SER A 122 6.25 -15.48 6.25
CA SER A 122 6.05 -16.91 6.52
C SER A 122 7.38 -17.67 6.59
N HIS A 123 8.30 -17.41 5.66
CA HIS A 123 9.64 -18.02 5.68
C HIS A 123 10.48 -17.56 6.88
N GLN A 124 10.36 -16.29 7.29
CA GLN A 124 11.05 -15.77 8.48
C GLN A 124 10.58 -16.44 9.78
N GLU A 125 9.27 -16.67 9.93
CA GLU A 125 8.75 -17.42 11.08
C GLU A 125 9.25 -18.87 11.09
N LYS A 126 9.20 -19.54 9.93
CA LYS A 126 9.72 -20.90 9.80
C LYS A 126 11.21 -20.98 10.12
N LEU A 127 12.00 -20.00 9.69
CA LEU A 127 13.42 -19.89 10.03
C LEU A 127 13.63 -19.74 11.54
N ALA A 128 12.84 -18.90 12.20
CA ALA A 128 12.91 -18.71 13.66
C ALA A 128 12.59 -20.02 14.40
N GLU A 129 11.53 -20.74 13.99
CA GLU A 129 11.17 -22.04 14.58
C GLU A 129 12.27 -23.09 14.40
N LEU A 130 12.82 -23.20 13.19
CA LEU A 130 13.93 -24.11 12.91
C LEU A 130 15.16 -23.75 13.76
N GLY A 131 15.44 -22.46 13.91
CA GLY A 131 16.51 -21.95 14.77
C GLY A 131 16.33 -22.34 16.24
N GLU A 132 15.12 -22.24 16.78
CA GLU A 132 14.82 -22.69 18.16
C GLU A 132 14.96 -24.20 18.32
N ARG A 133 14.41 -24.98 17.39
CA ARG A 133 14.51 -26.46 17.40
C ARG A 133 15.97 -26.89 17.32
N TYR A 134 16.76 -26.25 16.46
CA TYR A 134 18.20 -26.46 16.33
C TYR A 134 18.93 -26.18 17.64
N LYS A 135 18.67 -25.02 18.28
CA LYS A 135 19.27 -24.66 19.57
C LYS A 135 18.91 -25.68 20.67
N LYS A 136 17.63 -26.05 20.78
CA LYS A 136 17.14 -27.06 21.75
C LYS A 136 17.80 -28.42 21.53
N LEU A 137 17.93 -28.87 20.28
CA LEU A 137 18.54 -30.15 19.94
C LEU A 137 20.05 -30.14 20.21
N LYS A 138 20.74 -29.03 19.90
CA LYS A 138 22.16 -28.85 20.21
C LYS A 138 22.42 -28.89 21.72
N GLN A 139 21.58 -28.22 22.51
CA GLN A 139 21.66 -28.27 23.97
C GLN A 139 21.47 -29.70 24.49
N LYS A 140 20.42 -30.40 24.03
CA LYS A 140 20.19 -31.82 24.40
C LYS A 140 21.37 -32.72 24.06
N LEU A 141 22.04 -32.49 22.94
CA LEU A 141 23.24 -33.23 22.55
C LEU A 141 24.42 -32.94 23.48
N GLU A 142 24.64 -31.68 23.85
CA GLU A 142 25.68 -31.30 24.82
C GLU A 142 25.41 -31.89 26.20
N ASP A 143 24.15 -31.84 26.66
CA ASP A 143 23.74 -32.43 27.94
C ASP A 143 23.92 -33.96 27.90
N SER A 144 23.51 -34.62 26.82
CA SER A 144 23.70 -36.07 26.64
C SER A 144 25.19 -36.47 26.62
N LYS A 145 26.06 -35.64 26.05
CA LYS A 145 27.52 -35.86 26.08
C LYS A 145 28.11 -35.69 27.48
N LYS A 146 27.57 -34.78 28.30
CA LYS A 146 27.97 -34.60 29.70
C LYS A 146 27.52 -35.78 30.56
N THR A 147 26.29 -36.24 30.39
CA THR A 147 25.74 -37.39 31.13
C THR A 147 26.35 -38.73 30.65
N GLY A 148 26.68 -38.82 29.36
CA GLY A 148 27.34 -39.98 28.74
C GLY A 148 28.78 -40.24 29.20
N LYS A 149 29.43 -39.28 29.88
CA LYS A 149 30.68 -39.55 30.63
C LYS A 149 30.45 -40.46 31.84
N ASN A 150 29.21 -40.57 32.34
CA ASN A 150 28.84 -41.34 33.53
C ASN A 150 28.01 -42.59 33.25
N THR A 151 27.51 -42.77 32.03
CA THR A 151 26.76 -43.97 31.59
C THR A 151 26.90 -44.16 30.09
N THR A 152 26.96 -45.40 29.61
CA THR A 152 27.07 -45.79 28.20
C THR A 152 25.78 -45.43 27.44
N ALA A 153 25.49 -44.15 27.27
CA ALA A 153 24.34 -43.66 26.53
C ALA A 153 24.46 -44.13 25.07
N SER A 154 23.52 -44.97 24.64
CA SER A 154 23.43 -45.64 23.34
C SER A 154 23.87 -44.74 22.18
N SER A 155 24.99 -45.10 21.53
CA SER A 155 25.62 -44.37 20.42
C SER A 155 24.63 -44.02 19.28
N LYS A 156 23.64 -44.88 19.05
CA LYS A 156 22.58 -44.67 18.04
C LYS A 156 21.72 -43.43 18.29
N SER A 157 21.44 -43.10 19.56
CA SER A 157 20.65 -41.91 19.90
C SER A 157 21.43 -40.62 19.58
N VAL A 158 22.72 -40.61 19.89
CA VAL A 158 23.63 -39.49 19.60
C VAL A 158 23.81 -39.30 18.09
N GLU A 159 24.01 -40.39 17.33
CA GLU A 159 24.07 -40.35 15.87
C GLU A 159 22.77 -39.81 15.25
N GLY A 160 21.61 -40.23 15.76
CA GLY A 160 20.31 -39.69 15.34
C GLY A 160 20.15 -38.19 15.60
N MET A 161 20.65 -37.70 16.74
CA MET A 161 20.67 -36.26 17.04
C MET A 161 21.61 -35.49 16.11
N ILE A 162 22.79 -36.02 15.81
CA ILE A 162 23.75 -35.40 14.88
C ILE A 162 23.17 -35.32 13.46
N SER A 163 22.54 -36.39 12.99
CA SER A 163 21.84 -36.43 11.70
C SER A 163 20.75 -35.34 11.64
N SER A 164 19.90 -35.28 12.67
CA SER A 164 18.83 -34.28 12.77
C SER A 164 19.37 -32.84 12.80
N ILE A 165 20.49 -32.59 13.48
CA ILE A 165 21.19 -31.29 13.49
C ILE A 165 21.63 -30.89 12.07
N ASN A 166 22.18 -31.83 11.29
CA ASN A 166 22.59 -31.57 9.92
C ASN A 166 21.40 -31.28 9.01
N THR A 167 20.30 -32.02 9.16
CA THR A 167 19.04 -31.73 8.46
C THR A 167 18.54 -30.32 8.76
N TYR A 168 18.49 -29.93 10.04
CA TYR A 168 18.08 -28.57 10.42
C TYR A 168 19.00 -27.50 9.84
N LYS A 169 20.32 -27.72 9.80
CA LYS A 169 21.26 -26.78 9.15
C LYS A 169 20.94 -26.59 7.67
N CYS A 170 20.65 -27.66 6.94
CA CYS A 170 20.28 -27.57 5.53
C CYS A 170 18.96 -26.81 5.36
N GLN A 171 17.93 -27.15 6.13
CA GLN A 171 16.64 -26.46 6.09
C GLN A 171 16.75 -24.98 6.43
N ILE A 172 17.56 -24.61 7.43
CA ILE A 172 17.83 -23.20 7.77
C ILE A 172 18.45 -22.45 6.58
N LYS A 173 19.43 -23.06 5.88
CA LYS A 173 20.04 -22.44 4.70
C LYS A 173 19.05 -22.27 3.55
N GLU A 174 18.21 -23.27 3.30
CA GLU A 174 17.18 -23.20 2.25
C GLU A 174 16.16 -22.09 2.53
N GLU A 175 15.68 -21.98 3.77
CA GLU A 175 14.73 -20.93 4.15
C GLU A 175 15.39 -19.54 4.11
N ASP A 176 16.66 -19.39 4.52
CA ASP A 176 17.41 -18.14 4.39
C ASP A 176 17.59 -17.71 2.92
N ALA A 177 17.85 -18.67 2.03
CA ALA A 177 17.94 -18.41 0.58
C ALA A 177 16.60 -17.90 0.02
N LYS A 178 15.48 -18.54 0.38
CA LYS A 178 14.14 -18.08 -0.03
C LYS A 178 13.84 -16.68 0.50
N ILE A 179 14.21 -16.36 1.74
CA ILE A 179 14.02 -15.02 2.31
C ILE A 179 14.79 -13.97 1.50
N LYS A 180 16.01 -14.27 1.06
CA LYS A 180 16.81 -13.38 0.19
C LYS A 180 16.14 -13.17 -1.17
N GLU A 181 15.71 -14.25 -1.82
CA GLU A 181 15.03 -14.19 -3.11
C GLU A 181 13.75 -13.30 -3.04
N TYR A 182 12.91 -13.49 -2.02
CA TYR A 182 11.70 -12.66 -1.86
C TYR A 182 12.03 -11.21 -1.49
N LYS A 183 13.15 -10.96 -0.81
CA LYS A 183 13.63 -9.59 -0.55
C LYS A 183 14.06 -8.90 -1.84
N GLU A 184 14.78 -9.59 -2.71
CA GLU A 184 15.19 -9.08 -4.02
C GLU A 184 13.99 -8.84 -4.94
N GLU A 185 13.02 -9.77 -4.98
CA GLU A 185 11.78 -9.59 -5.74
C GLU A 185 11.02 -8.33 -5.29
N TYR A 186 10.98 -8.10 -3.98
CA TYR A 186 10.38 -6.90 -3.40
C TYR A 186 11.13 -5.62 -3.78
N GLU A 187 12.46 -5.60 -3.62
CA GLU A 187 13.31 -4.44 -3.97
C GLU A 187 13.27 -4.12 -5.46
N LYS A 188 13.10 -5.13 -6.32
CA LYS A 188 12.85 -4.93 -7.75
C LYS A 188 11.51 -4.26 -8.02
N LYS A 189 10.42 -4.72 -7.38
CA LYS A 189 9.07 -4.14 -7.53
C LYS A 189 8.98 -2.71 -6.99
N GLU A 190 9.41 -2.48 -5.74
CA GLU A 190 10.41 -1.45 -5.46
C GLU A 190 10.67 -0.32 -6.47
N LEU A 191 11.75 -0.57 -7.19
CA LEU A 191 12.35 0.26 -8.21
C LEU A 191 11.44 0.42 -9.45
N GLU A 192 10.76 -0.64 -9.89
CA GLU A 192 9.83 -0.58 -11.02
C GLU A 192 8.72 0.47 -10.77
N ILE A 193 8.14 0.48 -9.57
CA ILE A 193 7.12 1.45 -9.18
C ILE A 193 7.70 2.86 -9.08
N ALA A 194 8.89 3.03 -8.51
CA ALA A 194 9.53 4.33 -8.44
C ALA A 194 9.76 4.90 -9.84
N GLN A 195 10.26 4.09 -10.78
CA GLN A 195 10.48 4.47 -12.17
C GLN A 195 9.18 4.80 -12.90
N GLU A 196 8.13 4.00 -12.73
CA GLU A 196 6.82 4.26 -13.34
C GLU A 196 6.21 5.55 -12.79
N SER A 197 6.32 5.78 -11.47
CA SER A 197 5.83 7.02 -10.86
C SER A 197 6.58 8.27 -11.34
N GLU A 198 7.89 8.17 -11.59
CA GLU A 198 8.65 9.28 -12.19
C GLU A 198 8.25 9.54 -13.64
N LYS A 199 7.98 8.49 -14.42
CA LYS A 199 7.49 8.64 -15.79
C LYS A 199 6.15 9.35 -15.82
N CYS A 200 5.18 8.90 -15.01
CA CYS A 200 3.88 9.56 -14.92
C CYS A 200 3.99 11.04 -14.50
N LYS A 201 4.83 11.37 -13.51
CA LYS A 201 5.05 12.76 -13.10
C LYS A 201 5.63 13.62 -14.22
N LYS A 202 6.55 13.08 -15.01
CA LYS A 202 7.12 13.78 -16.17
C LYS A 202 6.06 14.02 -17.25
N GLU A 203 5.24 13.01 -17.56
CA GLU A 203 4.15 13.12 -18.53
C GLU A 203 3.07 14.12 -18.08
N GLU A 204 2.69 14.12 -16.81
CA GLU A 204 1.75 15.10 -16.23
C GLU A 204 2.29 16.53 -16.29
N GLU A 205 3.57 16.72 -15.98
CA GLU A 205 4.22 18.03 -16.05
C GLU A 205 4.31 18.53 -17.50
N GLU A 206 4.68 17.67 -18.45
CA GLU A 206 4.67 17.99 -19.88
C GLU A 206 3.27 18.36 -20.37
N ALA A 207 2.24 17.60 -19.98
CA ALA A 207 0.86 17.90 -20.30
C ALA A 207 0.39 19.23 -19.70
N ARG A 208 0.81 19.56 -18.47
CA ARG A 208 0.52 20.84 -17.81
C ARG A 208 1.14 22.01 -18.57
N ILE A 209 2.44 21.91 -18.91
CA ILE A 209 3.15 22.92 -19.69
C ILE A 209 2.48 23.13 -21.06
N GLN A 210 2.10 22.05 -21.74
CA GLN A 210 1.37 22.17 -23.02
C GLN A 210 0.02 22.86 -22.87
N LYS A 211 -0.71 22.58 -21.78
CA LYS A 211 -2.00 23.20 -21.50
C LYS A 211 -1.87 24.70 -21.20
N GLU A 212 -0.84 25.10 -20.46
CA GLU A 212 -0.53 26.51 -20.20
C GLU A 212 -0.15 27.25 -21.49
N LYS A 213 0.73 26.67 -22.32
CA LYS A 213 1.07 27.25 -23.63
C LYS A 213 -0.16 27.43 -24.54
N LYS A 214 -1.05 26.43 -24.58
CA LYS A 214 -2.32 26.53 -25.33
C LYS A 214 -3.22 27.65 -24.79
N LYS A 215 -3.34 27.78 -23.47
CA LYS A 215 -4.09 28.89 -22.86
C LYS A 215 -3.50 30.24 -23.22
N GLU A 216 -2.18 30.41 -23.12
CA GLU A 216 -1.51 31.67 -23.46
C GLU A 216 -1.73 32.08 -24.93
N ILE A 217 -1.65 31.11 -25.86
CA ILE A 217 -1.96 31.35 -27.28
C ILE A 217 -3.42 31.77 -27.46
N THR A 218 -4.34 31.09 -26.77
CA THR A 218 -5.78 31.39 -26.87
C THR A 218 -6.09 32.79 -26.31
N ASP A 219 -5.47 33.15 -25.19
CA ASP A 219 -5.63 34.47 -24.57
C ASP A 219 -5.03 35.59 -25.42
N LYS A 220 -3.86 35.36 -26.04
CA LYS A 220 -3.25 36.30 -27.00
C LYS A 220 -4.17 36.54 -28.20
N ARG A 221 -4.74 35.47 -28.77
CA ARG A 221 -5.70 35.57 -29.87
C ARG A 221 -6.96 36.33 -29.48
N ARG A 222 -7.51 36.06 -28.29
CA ARG A 222 -8.67 36.78 -27.74
C ARG A 222 -8.40 38.27 -27.56
N ARG A 223 -7.21 38.64 -27.08
CA ARG A 223 -6.80 40.06 -26.96
C ARG A 223 -6.70 40.75 -28.31
N GLN A 224 -6.09 40.09 -29.31
CA GLN A 224 -6.02 40.63 -30.67
C GLN A 224 -7.42 40.82 -31.29
N GLU A 225 -8.33 39.87 -31.09
CA GLU A 225 -9.72 39.98 -31.55
C GLU A 225 -10.47 41.13 -30.86
N TRP A 226 -10.22 41.37 -29.56
CA TRP A 226 -10.77 42.52 -28.83
C TRP A 226 -10.22 43.87 -29.32
N GLU A 227 -8.92 43.96 -29.57
CA GLU A 227 -8.28 45.18 -30.10
C GLU A 227 -8.77 45.51 -31.52
N MET A 228 -9.01 44.49 -32.35
CA MET A 228 -9.60 44.63 -33.69
C MET A 228 -11.10 44.96 -33.66
N GLY A 229 -11.86 44.42 -32.71
CA GLY A 229 -13.28 44.73 -32.52
C GLY A 229 -13.50 46.17 -32.07
N GLY A 230 -12.69 46.67 -31.14
CA GLY A 230 -12.75 48.05 -30.67
C GLY A 230 -12.35 49.08 -31.75
N THR A 231 -11.44 48.72 -32.66
CA THR A 231 -11.07 49.58 -33.81
C THR A 231 -12.14 49.63 -34.90
N ALA A 232 -12.90 48.55 -35.10
CA ALA A 232 -14.05 48.52 -36.02
C ALA A 232 -15.24 49.35 -35.50
N GLU A 233 -15.52 49.33 -34.19
CA GLU A 233 -16.55 50.20 -33.59
C GLU A 233 -16.11 51.68 -33.56
N ALA A 234 -14.84 51.97 -33.25
CA ALA A 234 -14.31 53.34 -33.24
C ALA A 234 -14.27 53.99 -34.64
N THR A 235 -14.12 53.20 -35.71
CA THR A 235 -14.20 53.70 -37.09
C THR A 235 -15.63 53.92 -37.56
N ARG A 236 -16.62 53.22 -37.00
CA ARG A 236 -18.05 53.39 -37.33
C ARG A 236 -18.63 54.73 -36.86
N TRP A 237 -18.04 55.37 -35.84
CA TRP A 237 -18.48 56.66 -35.29
C TRP A 237 -17.82 57.89 -35.91
N LYS A 238 -16.86 57.74 -36.84
CA LYS A 238 -16.24 58.88 -37.54
C LYS A 238 -16.93 59.29 -38.84
N GLY A 239 -18.12 58.75 -39.13
CA GLY A 239 -18.90 59.05 -40.33
C GLY A 239 -20.31 59.54 -40.01
N GLY A 240 -20.50 60.86 -39.99
CA GLY A 240 -21.78 61.49 -40.31
C GLY A 240 -22.76 61.71 -39.16
N SER A 241 -22.82 62.96 -38.66
CA SER A 241 -23.99 63.84 -38.71
C SER A 241 -23.74 65.07 -37.83
N LYS A 242 -23.55 66.25 -38.44
CA LYS A 242 -23.66 67.52 -37.72
C LYS A 242 -25.09 67.60 -37.13
N PRO A 243 -25.28 67.97 -35.85
CA PRO A 243 -26.60 68.33 -35.37
C PRO A 243 -27.08 69.55 -36.15
N LYS A 244 -28.24 69.44 -36.80
CA LYS A 244 -28.95 70.61 -37.33
C LYS A 244 -29.46 71.41 -36.14
N ASP A 245 -28.89 72.58 -35.96
CA ASP A 245 -29.31 73.56 -34.97
C ASP A 245 -30.53 74.31 -35.53
N GLU A 246 -31.74 73.86 -35.18
CA GLU A 246 -32.99 74.58 -35.42
C GLU A 246 -33.50 75.22 -34.12
N ARG A 247 -33.21 76.52 -34.00
CA ARG A 247 -33.98 77.63 -33.38
C ARG A 247 -34.38 77.57 -31.90
N ARG A 248 -33.96 78.62 -31.16
CA ARG A 248 -34.75 79.59 -30.34
C ARG A 248 -33.75 80.44 -29.52
N GLY A 249 -33.78 81.77 -29.39
CA GLY A 249 -34.66 82.84 -29.86
C GLY A 249 -34.19 84.21 -29.29
N LYS A 250 -34.92 85.28 -29.67
CA LYS A 250 -34.98 86.64 -29.07
C LYS A 250 -33.68 87.47 -28.98
N HIS A 251 -33.52 88.46 -29.87
CA HIS A 251 -33.99 89.84 -29.67
C HIS A 251 -33.94 90.61 -30.99
#